data_AF-A0A3A8W514-F1
#
_entry.id   AF-A0A3A8W514-F1
#
_cell.length_a   1.000
_cell.length_b   1.000
_cell.length_c   1.000
_cell.angle_alpha   90.00
_cell.angle_beta   90.00
_cell.angle_gamma   90.00
#
_symmetry.space_group_name_H-M   'P 1'
#
loop_
_entity.id
_entity.type
_entity.pdbx_description
1 polymer ?
#
loop_
_entity_poly.entity_id
_entity_poly.type
_entity_poly.pdbx_seq_one_letter_code
_entity_poly.pdbx_strand_id
1 'polypeptide(L)'
;MNKAEIRKIKKGIELLELVLGGLNRNDREVLNNLRRDSFHHIFFNGNRLDELFLTIIPTEEIEIIARMLLIIKSAYGDGSTGIQSNYGTVSKRELREILEIFLGHLKSALVQFGFNIFYSWQTDLPSKTNRNFIQSSLEKAIKSASIKSQLPLQLDKDTINREGSPDIVQTILEKIDECLLFVADISITSEHDSYNKAKRYSPNSNVLYELGYAHGVLGESNIIMIFNEATGKIEDLPFDIRGRRIMKYFLNEETFEDEKAETKKQLTCHLEHALIHAVNFNLI
;
A
#
# COMPACT_ATOMS: atom_id res chain seq x y z
N MET A 1 -2.20 -11.52 -4.12
CA MET A 1 -1.23 -11.76 -3.02
C MET A 1 -1.86 -11.33 -1.71
N ASN A 2 -1.66 -12.08 -0.63
CA ASN A 2 -2.12 -11.71 0.69
C ASN A 2 -1.10 -10.80 1.43
N LYS A 3 -1.50 -10.23 2.56
CA LYS A 3 -0.65 -9.33 3.36
C LYS A 3 0.66 -9.95 3.84
N ALA A 4 0.66 -11.26 4.14
CA ALA A 4 1.88 -11.95 4.58
C ALA A 4 2.88 -12.07 3.43
N GLU A 5 2.41 -12.37 2.21
CA GLU A 5 3.23 -12.39 1.00
C GLU A 5 3.80 -11.02 0.68
N ILE A 6 3.00 -9.95 0.79
CA ILE A 6 3.48 -8.56 0.60
C ILE A 6 4.59 -8.21 1.59
N ARG A 7 4.44 -8.56 2.87
CA ARG A 7 5.49 -8.37 3.90
C ARG A 7 6.75 -9.16 3.56
N LYS A 8 6.60 -10.40 3.08
CA LYS A 8 7.72 -11.26 2.70
C LYS A 8 8.50 -10.72 1.50
N ILE A 9 7.82 -10.22 0.46
CA ILE A 9 8.48 -9.52 -0.67
C ILE A 9 9.26 -8.30 -0.17
N LYS A 10 8.66 -7.47 0.69
CA LYS A 10 9.32 -6.26 1.22
C LYS A 10 10.61 -6.58 1.98
N LYS A 11 10.57 -7.59 2.84
CA LYS A 11 11.78 -8.08 3.53
C LYS A 11 12.83 -8.60 2.55
N GLY A 12 12.38 -9.24 1.46
CA GLY A 12 13.26 -9.60 0.35
C GLY A 12 13.92 -8.41 -0.32
N ILE A 13 13.15 -7.37 -0.66
CA ILE A 13 13.64 -6.11 -1.26
C ILE A 13 14.68 -5.46 -0.34
N GLU A 14 14.35 -5.27 0.95
CA GLU A 14 15.25 -4.68 1.95
C GLU A 14 16.59 -5.44 2.02
N LEU A 15 16.51 -6.78 2.05
CA LEU A 15 17.69 -7.63 2.10
C LEU A 15 18.54 -7.55 0.82
N LEU A 16 17.90 -7.53 -0.35
CA LEU A 16 18.59 -7.37 -1.63
C LEU A 16 19.28 -6.00 -1.73
N GLU A 17 18.62 -4.92 -1.32
CA GLU A 17 19.20 -3.57 -1.33
C GLU A 17 20.40 -3.45 -0.39
N LEU A 18 20.34 -4.09 0.79
CA LEU A 18 21.48 -4.17 1.71
C LEU A 18 22.68 -4.89 1.07
N VAL A 19 22.45 -6.04 0.44
CA VAL A 19 23.52 -6.80 -0.23
C VAL A 19 24.10 -6.03 -1.41
N LEU A 20 23.25 -5.46 -2.27
CA LEU A 20 23.67 -4.65 -3.41
C LEU A 20 24.47 -3.43 -2.95
N GLY A 21 24.06 -2.79 -1.86
CA GLY A 21 24.82 -1.70 -1.23
C GLY A 21 26.22 -2.11 -0.79
N GLY A 22 26.37 -3.30 -0.18
CA GLY A 22 27.65 -3.87 0.21
C GLY A 22 28.54 -4.26 -0.98
N LEU A 23 27.95 -4.81 -2.05
CA LEU A 23 28.67 -5.14 -3.29
C LEU A 23 29.24 -3.90 -3.99
N ASN A 24 28.56 -2.75 -3.88
CA ASN A 24 28.98 -1.49 -4.52
C ASN A 24 30.17 -0.81 -3.82
N ARG A 25 30.37 -1.05 -2.53
CA ARG A 25 31.40 -0.35 -1.74
C ARG A 25 32.80 -0.96 -1.87
N ASN A 26 32.97 -2.05 -2.64
CA ASN A 26 34.20 -2.86 -2.64
C ASN A 26 34.67 -3.20 -1.21
N ASP A 27 33.72 -3.41 -0.30
CA ASP A 27 34.03 -3.74 1.10
C ASP A 27 34.85 -5.03 1.15
N ARG A 28 35.85 -5.06 2.04
CA ARG A 28 36.68 -6.24 2.28
C ARG A 28 35.93 -7.38 2.98
N GLU A 29 34.68 -7.17 3.36
CA GLU A 29 33.83 -8.10 4.10
C GLU A 29 32.49 -8.36 3.38
N VAL A 30 32.53 -8.66 2.08
CA VAL A 30 31.29 -8.93 1.32
C VAL A 30 30.53 -10.11 1.93
N LEU A 31 31.24 -11.15 2.39
CA LEU A 31 30.65 -12.31 3.06
C LEU A 31 29.82 -11.95 4.30
N ASN A 32 30.29 -11.01 5.13
CA ASN A 32 29.57 -10.60 6.33
C ASN A 32 28.29 -9.83 5.97
N ASN A 33 28.31 -9.12 4.84
CA ASN A 33 27.17 -8.37 4.32
C ASN A 33 26.12 -9.25 3.62
N LEU A 34 26.45 -10.50 3.25
CA LEU A 34 25.51 -11.41 2.56
C LEU A 34 24.34 -11.88 3.42
N ARG A 35 24.39 -11.73 4.76
CA ARG A 35 23.30 -12.07 5.69
C ARG A 35 22.61 -13.41 5.36
N ARG A 36 23.42 -14.47 5.23
CA ARG A 36 23.05 -15.79 4.68
C ARG A 36 21.79 -16.41 5.28
N ASP A 37 21.65 -16.33 6.60
CA ASP A 37 20.50 -16.90 7.32
C ASP A 37 19.21 -16.13 6.99
N SER A 38 19.30 -14.81 6.84
CA SER A 38 18.16 -13.98 6.41
C SER A 38 17.68 -14.37 5.01
N PHE A 39 18.59 -14.67 4.08
CA PHE A 39 18.21 -15.18 2.75
C PHE A 39 17.46 -16.50 2.84
N HIS A 40 17.92 -17.41 3.71
CA HIS A 40 17.22 -18.67 3.92
C HIS A 40 15.80 -18.47 4.45
N HIS A 41 15.62 -17.64 5.47
CA HIS A 41 14.32 -17.40 6.10
C HIS A 41 13.32 -16.66 5.19
N ILE A 42 13.82 -15.80 4.31
CA ILE A 42 12.95 -15.00 3.44
C ILE A 42 12.64 -15.74 2.15
N PHE A 43 13.64 -16.26 1.43
CA PHE A 43 13.46 -16.73 0.06
C PHE A 43 13.20 -18.23 -0.08
N PHE A 44 13.44 -19.03 0.97
CA PHE A 44 13.37 -20.48 0.86
C PHE A 44 12.35 -21.10 1.81
N ASN A 45 11.69 -22.15 1.34
CA ASN A 45 10.96 -23.09 2.16
C ASN A 45 11.75 -24.42 2.18
N GLY A 46 12.52 -24.63 3.26
CA GLY A 46 13.51 -25.70 3.32
C GLY A 46 14.62 -25.52 2.29
N ASN A 47 14.73 -26.47 1.36
CA ASN A 47 15.78 -26.47 0.32
C ASN A 47 15.30 -25.94 -1.03
N ARG A 48 14.02 -25.57 -1.15
CA ARG A 48 13.45 -25.03 -2.39
C ARG A 48 13.16 -23.55 -2.23
N LEU A 49 13.21 -22.84 -3.35
CA LEU A 49 12.73 -21.47 -3.41
C LEU A 49 11.25 -21.46 -3.02
N ASP A 50 10.87 -20.48 -2.21
CA ASP A 50 9.49 -20.35 -1.76
C ASP A 50 8.54 -20.14 -2.95
N GLU A 51 7.36 -20.76 -2.88
CA GLU A 51 6.37 -20.75 -3.95
C GLU A 51 5.98 -19.33 -4.38
N LEU A 52 5.92 -18.41 -3.43
CA LEU A 52 5.69 -16.99 -3.70
C LEU A 52 6.69 -16.45 -4.73
N PHE A 53 7.99 -16.70 -4.57
CA PHE A 53 8.98 -16.16 -5.51
C PHE A 53 8.98 -16.89 -6.84
N LEU A 54 8.62 -18.18 -6.87
CA LEU A 54 8.41 -18.92 -8.12
C LEU A 54 7.27 -18.31 -8.95
N THR A 55 6.22 -17.77 -8.31
CA THR A 55 5.14 -17.07 -9.03
C THR A 55 5.52 -15.68 -9.54
N ILE A 56 6.57 -15.08 -8.98
CA ILE A 56 7.03 -13.72 -9.34
C ILE A 56 8.09 -13.75 -10.44
N ILE A 57 8.99 -14.75 -10.39
CA ILE A 57 10.13 -14.82 -11.29
C ILE A 57 9.69 -15.39 -12.65
N PRO A 58 10.04 -14.75 -13.78
CA PRO A 58 9.81 -15.30 -15.12
C PRO A 58 10.42 -16.70 -15.27
N THR A 59 9.73 -17.59 -15.99
CA THR A 59 10.11 -19.02 -16.05
C THR A 59 11.54 -19.23 -16.57
N GLU A 60 11.93 -18.42 -17.55
CA GLU A 60 13.27 -18.40 -18.16
C GLU A 60 14.39 -17.93 -17.21
N GLU A 61 14.05 -17.26 -16.10
CA GLU A 61 14.99 -16.71 -15.12
C GLU A 61 15.02 -17.48 -13.79
N ILE A 62 14.10 -18.43 -13.57
CA ILE A 62 13.99 -19.17 -12.30
C ILE A 62 15.31 -19.87 -11.97
N GLU A 63 15.92 -20.56 -12.93
CA GLU A 63 17.14 -21.33 -12.70
C GLU A 63 18.30 -20.43 -12.26
N ILE A 64 18.53 -19.33 -12.99
CA ILE A 64 19.65 -18.43 -12.72
C ILE A 64 19.47 -17.70 -11.40
N ILE A 65 18.27 -17.19 -11.10
CA ILE A 65 17.99 -16.50 -9.83
C ILE A 65 18.07 -17.48 -8.66
N ALA A 66 17.46 -18.66 -8.76
CA ALA A 66 17.52 -19.66 -7.70
C ALA A 66 18.97 -20.09 -7.40
N ARG A 67 19.78 -20.30 -8.44
CA ARG A 67 21.21 -20.60 -8.28
C ARG A 67 21.95 -19.48 -7.55
N MET A 68 21.71 -18.22 -7.89
CA MET A 68 22.34 -17.08 -7.21
C MET A 68 21.95 -17.00 -5.72
N LEU A 69 20.68 -17.22 -5.40
CA LEU A 69 20.21 -17.23 -4.01
C LEU A 69 20.81 -18.40 -3.22
N LEU A 70 21.01 -19.56 -3.84
CA LEU A 70 21.71 -20.72 -3.23
C LEU A 70 23.21 -20.44 -2.99
N ILE A 71 23.87 -19.74 -3.92
CA ILE A 71 25.26 -19.31 -3.76
C ILE A 71 25.36 -18.37 -2.56
N ILE A 72 24.48 -17.37 -2.44
CA ILE A 72 24.45 -16.46 -1.29
C ILE A 72 24.22 -17.24 0.01
N LYS A 73 23.18 -18.09 0.05
CA LYS A 73 22.81 -18.90 1.22
C LYS A 73 23.96 -19.76 1.75
N SER A 74 24.85 -20.22 0.87
CA SER A 74 25.94 -21.14 1.22
C SER A 74 27.34 -20.57 1.01
N ALA A 75 27.45 -19.24 0.85
CA ALA A 75 28.73 -18.58 0.63
C ALA A 75 29.67 -18.78 1.81
N TYR A 76 30.93 -19.13 1.54
CA TYR A 76 31.97 -19.34 2.55
C TYR A 76 33.28 -18.61 2.24
N GLY A 77 33.46 -18.05 1.02
CA GLY A 77 34.66 -17.32 0.59
C GLY A 77 34.31 -16.16 -0.36
N ASP A 78 35.10 -15.08 -0.37
CA ASP A 78 34.95 -13.93 -1.30
C ASP A 78 36.28 -13.47 -1.93
N GLY A 79 37.08 -14.46 -2.33
CA GLY A 79 38.43 -14.29 -2.91
C GLY A 79 38.48 -13.57 -4.28
N SER A 80 39.66 -13.56 -4.88
CA SER A 80 39.96 -12.80 -6.12
C SER A 80 39.08 -13.16 -7.32
N THR A 81 38.56 -14.40 -7.36
CA THR A 81 37.69 -14.90 -8.43
C THR A 81 36.20 -14.61 -8.19
N GLY A 82 35.82 -14.08 -7.02
CA GLY A 82 34.43 -13.83 -6.64
C GLY A 82 33.99 -14.61 -5.39
N ILE A 83 32.68 -14.72 -5.22
CA ILE A 83 32.05 -15.38 -4.07
C ILE A 83 32.01 -16.88 -4.30
N GLN A 84 32.60 -17.64 -3.36
CA GLN A 84 32.68 -19.09 -3.34
C GLN A 84 31.59 -19.67 -2.43
N SER A 85 30.95 -20.74 -2.88
CA SER A 85 29.85 -21.39 -2.17
C SER A 85 29.78 -22.88 -2.50
N ASN A 86 28.91 -23.60 -1.79
CA ASN A 86 28.67 -25.02 -2.06
C ASN A 86 28.01 -25.28 -3.44
N TYR A 87 27.50 -24.23 -4.10
CA TYR A 87 26.86 -24.30 -5.42
C TYR A 87 27.73 -23.65 -6.52
N GLY A 88 29.02 -23.45 -6.24
CA GLY A 88 30.01 -22.92 -7.16
C GLY A 88 30.46 -21.50 -6.83
N THR A 89 31.19 -20.90 -7.77
CA THR A 89 31.77 -19.56 -7.66
C THR A 89 31.09 -18.61 -8.63
N VAL A 90 30.78 -17.39 -8.18
CA VAL A 90 30.21 -16.32 -9.01
C VAL A 90 31.02 -15.04 -8.85
N SER A 91 31.23 -14.32 -9.95
CA SER A 91 31.86 -13.00 -9.86
C SER A 91 30.96 -12.00 -9.12
N LYS A 92 31.55 -11.03 -8.40
CA LYS A 92 30.76 -9.99 -7.70
C LYS A 92 29.89 -9.18 -8.67
N ARG A 93 30.36 -9.00 -9.91
CA ARG A 93 29.65 -8.31 -10.98
C ARG A 93 28.41 -9.10 -11.43
N GLU A 94 28.59 -10.36 -11.77
CA GLU A 94 27.50 -11.23 -12.22
C GLU A 94 26.44 -11.38 -11.11
N LEU A 95 26.87 -11.58 -9.86
CA LEU A 95 25.94 -11.62 -8.73
C LEU A 95 25.11 -10.35 -8.66
N ARG A 96 25.77 -9.18 -8.76
CA ARG A 96 25.09 -7.89 -8.72
C ARG A 96 24.05 -7.76 -9.83
N GLU A 97 24.42 -8.05 -11.08
CA GLU A 97 23.52 -7.94 -12.24
C GLU A 97 22.25 -8.79 -12.04
N ILE A 98 22.39 -10.03 -11.58
CA ILE A 98 21.23 -10.92 -11.35
C ILE A 98 20.39 -10.47 -10.14
N LEU A 99 21.01 -9.97 -9.07
CA LEU A 99 20.26 -9.45 -7.92
C LEU A 99 19.51 -8.15 -8.25
N GLU A 100 20.05 -7.30 -9.12
CA GLU A 100 19.35 -6.11 -9.63
C GLU A 100 18.12 -6.50 -10.46
N ILE A 101 18.23 -7.53 -11.31
CA ILE A 101 17.09 -8.09 -12.06
C ILE A 101 16.04 -8.64 -11.10
N PHE A 102 16.43 -9.49 -10.15
CA PHE A 102 15.49 -10.06 -9.19
C PHE A 102 14.82 -8.99 -8.32
N LEU A 103 15.57 -7.98 -7.88
CA LEU A 103 15.03 -6.81 -7.20
C LEU A 103 13.98 -6.09 -8.05
N GLY A 104 14.22 -5.97 -9.36
CA GLY A 104 13.26 -5.43 -10.33
C GLY A 104 11.95 -6.22 -10.35
N HIS A 105 12.02 -7.56 -10.40
CA HIS A 105 10.84 -8.44 -10.35
C HIS A 105 10.06 -8.31 -9.05
N LEU A 106 10.76 -8.29 -7.91
CA LEU A 106 10.11 -8.10 -6.60
C LEU A 106 9.42 -6.74 -6.52
N LYS A 107 10.07 -5.67 -6.99
CA LYS A 107 9.47 -4.33 -7.04
C LYS A 107 8.26 -4.31 -7.98
N SER A 108 8.36 -4.92 -9.17
CA SER A 108 7.27 -5.03 -10.13
C SER A 108 6.07 -5.80 -9.58
N ALA A 109 6.31 -6.95 -8.93
CA ALA A 109 5.25 -7.71 -8.28
C ALA A 109 4.57 -6.89 -7.17
N LEU A 110 5.34 -6.11 -6.40
CA LEU A 110 4.79 -5.23 -5.39
C LEU A 110 3.95 -4.10 -6.01
N VAL A 111 4.36 -3.54 -7.15
CA VAL A 111 3.58 -2.58 -7.96
C VAL A 111 2.25 -3.20 -8.40
N GLN A 112 2.30 -4.43 -8.91
CA GLN A 112 1.16 -5.09 -9.50
C GLN A 112 0.12 -5.54 -8.45
N PHE A 113 0.56 -5.86 -7.22
CA PHE A 113 -0.29 -6.52 -6.22
C PHE A 113 -0.45 -5.79 -4.88
N GLY A 114 0.13 -4.60 -4.67
CA GLY A 114 0.29 -4.16 -3.28
C GLY A 114 0.47 -2.69 -2.98
N PHE A 115 -0.21 -1.75 -3.64
CA PHE A 115 -0.25 -0.34 -3.21
C PHE A 115 -1.55 0.40 -3.53
N ASN A 116 -2.66 -0.31 -3.58
CA ASN A 116 -3.95 0.30 -3.82
C ASN A 116 -4.43 1.04 -2.57
N ILE A 117 -4.88 2.26 -2.79
CA ILE A 117 -5.59 3.06 -1.81
C ILE A 117 -7.04 3.03 -2.26
N PHE A 118 -7.86 2.24 -1.56
CA PHE A 118 -9.26 2.11 -1.91
C PHE A 118 -10.03 3.33 -1.38
N TYR A 119 -10.69 4.06 -2.28
CA TYR A 119 -11.53 5.19 -1.93
C TYR A 119 -13.00 4.80 -1.98
N SER A 120 -13.62 4.71 -0.81
CA SER A 120 -15.05 4.54 -0.61
C SER A 120 -15.75 5.90 -0.62
N TRP A 121 -16.68 6.07 -1.55
CA TRP A 121 -17.28 7.36 -1.89
C TRP A 121 -18.81 7.24 -2.05
N GLN A 122 -19.49 8.38 -2.14
CA GLN A 122 -20.94 8.49 -2.17
C GLN A 122 -21.46 9.39 -3.32
N THR A 123 -22.73 9.26 -3.69
CA THR A 123 -23.40 10.11 -4.70
C THR A 123 -24.38 11.13 -4.11
N ASP A 124 -24.67 11.04 -2.81
CA ASP A 124 -25.81 11.75 -2.21
C ASP A 124 -25.55 13.25 -1.97
N LEU A 125 -24.32 13.72 -2.14
CA LEU A 125 -23.90 15.10 -1.91
C LEU A 125 -23.35 15.74 -3.21
N PRO A 126 -23.31 17.08 -3.31
CA PRO A 126 -22.75 17.75 -4.47
C PRO A 126 -21.32 17.30 -4.78
N SER A 127 -21.14 16.68 -5.95
CA SER A 127 -19.86 16.07 -6.33
C SER A 127 -18.69 17.06 -6.35
N LYS A 128 -18.95 18.33 -6.68
CA LYS A 128 -17.95 19.42 -6.73
C LYS A 128 -17.34 19.77 -5.37
N THR A 129 -18.05 19.48 -4.28
CA THR A 129 -17.61 19.77 -2.90
C THR A 129 -17.24 18.51 -2.13
N ASN A 130 -17.71 17.34 -2.58
CA ASN A 130 -17.49 16.04 -1.96
C ASN A 130 -16.72 15.11 -2.92
N ARG A 131 -17.39 14.14 -3.54
CA ARG A 131 -16.77 13.06 -4.34
C ARG A 131 -15.58 13.52 -5.20
N ASN A 132 -15.77 14.48 -6.10
CA ASN A 132 -14.73 14.92 -7.05
C ASN A 132 -13.66 15.77 -6.34
N PHE A 133 -14.05 16.56 -5.35
CA PHE A 133 -13.12 17.37 -4.57
C PHE A 133 -12.14 16.49 -3.78
N ILE A 134 -12.68 15.50 -3.06
CA ILE A 134 -11.91 14.53 -2.29
C ILE A 134 -11.05 13.70 -3.24
N GLN A 135 -11.64 13.11 -4.30
CA GLN A 135 -10.90 12.28 -5.25
C GLN A 135 -9.71 13.03 -5.87
N SER A 136 -9.94 14.26 -6.35
CA SER A 136 -8.87 15.04 -6.98
C SER A 136 -7.80 15.54 -6.00
N SER A 137 -8.11 15.62 -4.71
CA SER A 137 -7.13 15.90 -3.66
C SER A 137 -6.33 14.64 -3.32
N LEU A 138 -7.01 13.50 -3.25
CA LEU A 138 -6.43 12.19 -3.01
C LEU A 138 -5.47 11.78 -4.14
N GLU A 139 -5.86 11.92 -5.41
CA GLU A 139 -4.99 11.64 -6.56
C GLU A 139 -3.67 12.44 -6.51
N LYS A 140 -3.74 13.73 -6.14
CA LYS A 140 -2.55 14.58 -5.96
C LYS A 140 -1.67 14.12 -4.80
N ALA A 141 -2.30 13.81 -3.67
CA ALA A 141 -1.61 13.33 -2.48
C ALA A 141 -0.92 11.98 -2.73
N ILE A 142 -1.61 11.04 -3.40
CA ILE A 142 -1.09 9.73 -3.78
C ILE A 142 0.13 9.88 -4.67
N LYS A 143 0.07 10.74 -5.69
CA LYS A 143 1.21 10.99 -6.59
C LYS A 143 2.44 11.50 -5.82
N SER A 144 2.24 12.45 -4.91
CA SER A 144 3.31 13.01 -4.08
C SER A 144 3.88 11.97 -3.10
N ALA A 145 3.01 11.27 -2.39
CA ALA A 145 3.36 10.21 -1.44
C ALA A 145 4.08 9.05 -2.13
N SER A 146 3.67 8.68 -3.35
CA SER A 146 4.31 7.66 -4.17
C SER A 146 5.78 7.99 -4.44
N ILE A 147 6.07 9.22 -4.86
CA ILE A 147 7.43 9.69 -5.11
C ILE A 147 8.26 9.67 -3.81
N LYS A 148 7.71 10.20 -2.72
CA LYS A 148 8.43 10.34 -1.43
C LYS A 148 8.71 9.01 -0.75
N SER A 149 7.77 8.07 -0.82
CA SER A 149 7.92 6.72 -0.27
C SER A 149 8.67 5.77 -1.21
N GLN A 150 8.89 6.18 -2.47
CA GLN A 150 9.39 5.31 -3.55
C GLN A 150 8.52 4.07 -3.75
N LEU A 151 7.21 4.21 -3.52
CA LEU A 151 6.23 3.14 -3.70
C LEU A 151 5.22 3.53 -4.75
N PRO A 152 4.78 2.60 -5.60
CA PRO A 152 3.86 2.86 -6.71
C PRO A 152 2.40 2.92 -6.22
N LEU A 153 2.09 3.89 -5.36
CA LEU A 153 0.73 4.07 -4.81
C LEU A 153 -0.27 4.38 -5.92
N GLN A 154 -1.41 3.68 -5.90
CA GLN A 154 -2.47 3.82 -6.90
C GLN A 154 -3.81 4.04 -6.23
N LEU A 155 -4.62 4.91 -6.82
CA LEU A 155 -6.01 5.08 -6.39
C LEU A 155 -6.86 3.97 -6.98
N ASP A 156 -7.69 3.36 -6.14
CA ASP A 156 -8.67 2.38 -6.57
C ASP A 156 -10.06 2.74 -6.00
N LYS A 157 -11.13 2.38 -6.72
CA LYS A 157 -12.53 2.63 -6.34
C LYS A 157 -13.50 1.77 -7.15
N ASP A 158 -14.74 1.67 -6.69
CA ASP A 158 -15.84 0.99 -7.40
C ASP A 158 -15.45 -0.43 -7.83
N THR A 159 -15.99 -0.88 -8.96
CA THR A 159 -15.62 -2.10 -9.67
C THR A 159 -14.61 -1.83 -10.81
N ILE A 160 -13.97 -0.65 -10.83
CA ILE A 160 -12.97 -0.31 -11.86
C ILE A 160 -11.81 -1.34 -11.81
N ASN A 161 -11.24 -1.66 -12.97
CA ASN A 161 -10.15 -2.64 -13.15
C ASN A 161 -10.52 -4.11 -12.87
N ARG A 162 -11.81 -4.48 -12.92
CA ARG A 162 -12.27 -5.88 -12.87
C ARG A 162 -13.09 -6.19 -14.14
N GLU A 163 -12.64 -7.18 -14.90
CA GLU A 163 -13.25 -7.57 -16.17
C GLU A 163 -14.44 -8.53 -15.98
N GLY A 164 -15.40 -8.51 -16.91
CA GLY A 164 -16.55 -9.41 -16.92
C GLY A 164 -17.79 -8.84 -16.21
N SER A 165 -18.62 -9.73 -15.64
CA SER A 165 -19.85 -9.38 -14.89
C SER A 165 -19.77 -9.90 -13.45
N PRO A 166 -18.80 -9.42 -12.65
CA PRO A 166 -18.60 -9.91 -11.28
C PRO A 166 -19.69 -9.38 -10.33
N ASP A 167 -19.92 -10.08 -9.23
CA ASP A 167 -20.76 -9.57 -8.14
C ASP A 167 -20.14 -8.27 -7.60
N ILE A 168 -20.90 -7.17 -7.63
CA ILE A 168 -20.42 -5.83 -7.28
C ILE A 168 -19.94 -5.78 -5.83
N VAL A 169 -20.72 -6.36 -4.91
CA VAL A 169 -20.41 -6.32 -3.48
C VAL A 169 -19.18 -7.16 -3.21
N GLN A 170 -19.13 -8.39 -3.71
CA GLN A 170 -17.98 -9.27 -3.55
C GLN A 170 -16.71 -8.62 -4.11
N THR A 171 -16.79 -8.01 -5.30
CA THR A 171 -15.65 -7.33 -5.93
C THR A 171 -15.12 -6.20 -5.07
N ILE A 172 -16.00 -5.37 -4.50
CA ILE A 172 -15.60 -4.28 -3.62
C ILE A 172 -14.92 -4.82 -2.36
N LEU A 173 -15.48 -5.87 -1.74
CA LEU A 173 -14.89 -6.49 -0.55
C LEU A 173 -13.50 -7.08 -0.84
N GLU A 174 -13.33 -7.78 -1.97
CA GLU A 174 -12.02 -8.30 -2.40
C GLU A 174 -11.01 -7.16 -2.61
N LYS A 175 -11.42 -6.05 -3.23
CA LYS A 175 -10.56 -4.89 -3.41
C LYS A 175 -10.19 -4.23 -2.08
N ILE A 176 -11.09 -4.23 -1.10
CA ILE A 176 -10.81 -3.77 0.26
C ILE A 176 -9.84 -4.72 0.98
N ASP A 177 -9.97 -6.03 0.81
CA ASP A 177 -9.04 -7.01 1.39
C ASP A 177 -7.61 -6.84 0.87
N GLU A 178 -7.50 -6.52 -0.42
CA GLU A 178 -6.25 -6.35 -1.15
C GLU A 178 -5.61 -4.97 -0.97
N CYS A 179 -6.37 -3.96 -0.54
CA CYS A 179 -5.85 -2.60 -0.48
C CYS A 179 -4.87 -2.38 0.70
N LEU A 180 -3.95 -1.45 0.50
CA LEU A 180 -2.99 -1.05 1.53
C LEU A 180 -3.64 -0.10 2.53
N LEU A 181 -4.43 0.86 2.04
CA LEU A 181 -5.14 1.84 2.83
C LEU A 181 -6.56 2.00 2.31
N PHE A 182 -7.48 2.23 3.24
CA PHE A 182 -8.87 2.53 2.94
C PHE A 182 -9.18 3.99 3.29
N VAL A 183 -9.79 4.71 2.37
CA VAL A 183 -10.18 6.12 2.52
C VAL A 183 -11.70 6.21 2.38
N ALA A 184 -12.37 6.80 3.35
CA ALA A 184 -13.84 6.89 3.37
C ALA A 184 -14.34 8.34 3.41
N ASP A 185 -15.26 8.70 2.52
CA ASP A 185 -16.06 9.92 2.64
C ASP A 185 -17.23 9.68 3.63
N ILE A 186 -17.02 10.08 4.89
CA ILE A 186 -18.00 9.93 5.97
C ILE A 186 -18.85 11.20 6.17
N SER A 187 -18.95 12.05 5.15
CA SER A 187 -19.83 13.22 5.20
C SER A 187 -21.29 12.81 5.39
N ILE A 188 -22.07 13.59 6.12
CA ILE A 188 -23.47 13.28 6.46
C ILE A 188 -24.33 13.41 5.20
N THR A 189 -25.10 12.36 4.88
CA THR A 189 -25.95 12.33 3.69
C THR A 189 -27.43 12.21 4.01
N SER A 190 -27.76 11.79 5.23
CA SER A 190 -29.13 11.53 5.64
C SER A 190 -29.41 12.05 7.04
N GLU A 191 -30.65 12.49 7.23
CA GLU A 191 -31.24 12.86 8.50
C GLU A 191 -32.53 12.03 8.69
N HIS A 192 -32.76 11.54 9.91
CA HIS A 192 -33.99 10.85 10.26
C HIS A 192 -34.39 11.12 11.71
N ASP A 193 -35.69 11.01 11.99
CA ASP A 193 -36.21 11.11 13.35
C ASP A 193 -36.04 9.76 14.05
N SER A 194 -35.41 9.78 15.23
CA SER A 194 -35.41 8.62 16.12
C SER A 194 -36.79 8.39 16.76
N TYR A 195 -36.98 7.25 17.41
CA TYR A 195 -38.21 6.94 18.17
C TYR A 195 -38.60 8.07 19.15
N ASN A 196 -37.61 8.72 19.77
CA ASN A 196 -37.82 9.82 20.71
C ASN A 196 -37.93 11.20 20.03
N LYS A 197 -38.12 11.25 18.69
CA LYS A 197 -38.16 12.48 17.86
C LYS A 197 -36.89 13.34 17.91
N ALA A 198 -35.78 12.80 18.42
CA ALA A 198 -34.48 13.44 18.28
C ALA A 198 -33.96 13.19 16.86
N LYS A 199 -33.40 14.23 16.24
CA LYS A 199 -32.73 14.12 14.94
C LYS A 199 -31.51 13.22 15.04
N ARG A 200 -31.34 12.37 14.04
CA ARG A 200 -30.19 11.50 13.85
C ARG A 200 -29.65 11.70 12.44
N TYR A 201 -28.33 11.74 12.36
CA TYR A 201 -27.60 11.93 11.12
C TYR A 201 -26.81 10.67 10.81
N SER A 202 -26.65 10.38 9.52
CA SER A 202 -25.81 9.27 9.09
C SER A 202 -25.08 9.62 7.79
N PRO A 203 -23.81 9.22 7.67
CA PRO A 203 -23.16 9.06 6.38
C PRO A 203 -23.87 8.02 5.50
N ASN A 204 -23.44 7.92 4.25
CA ASN A 204 -23.95 6.93 3.31
C ASN A 204 -23.78 5.49 3.84
N SER A 205 -24.82 4.67 3.73
CA SER A 205 -24.85 3.32 4.28
C SER A 205 -23.84 2.36 3.63
N ASN A 206 -23.57 2.51 2.33
CA ASN A 206 -22.60 1.67 1.63
C ASN A 206 -21.19 2.00 2.11
N VAL A 207 -20.86 3.29 2.23
CA VAL A 207 -19.57 3.73 2.79
C VAL A 207 -19.38 3.22 4.22
N LEU A 208 -20.43 3.25 5.05
CA LEU A 208 -20.37 2.71 6.42
C LEU A 208 -20.18 1.19 6.45
N TYR A 209 -20.83 0.45 5.55
CA TYR A 209 -20.66 -0.99 5.42
C TYR A 209 -19.22 -1.34 5.02
N GLU A 210 -18.70 -0.69 3.98
CA GLU A 210 -17.32 -0.86 3.51
C GLU A 210 -16.30 -0.46 4.58
N LEU A 211 -16.54 0.63 5.31
CA LEU A 211 -15.71 1.07 6.43
C LEU A 211 -15.68 0.03 7.56
N GLY A 212 -16.83 -0.55 7.90
CA GLY A 212 -16.93 -1.61 8.90
C GLY A 212 -16.13 -2.86 8.49
N TYR A 213 -16.26 -3.27 7.22
CA TYR A 213 -15.47 -4.38 6.67
C TYR A 213 -13.97 -4.08 6.68
N ALA A 214 -13.57 -2.90 6.17
CA ALA A 214 -12.20 -2.43 6.17
C ALA A 214 -11.60 -2.41 7.59
N HIS A 215 -12.39 -2.03 8.59
CA HIS A 215 -11.96 -2.04 9.99
C HIS A 215 -11.58 -3.45 10.47
N GLY A 216 -12.37 -4.46 10.11
CA GLY A 216 -12.11 -5.86 10.45
C GLY A 216 -10.89 -6.44 9.74
N VAL A 217 -10.71 -6.13 8.45
CA VAL A 217 -9.68 -6.78 7.63
C VAL A 217 -8.36 -6.00 7.57
N LEU A 218 -8.41 -4.66 7.61
CA LEU A 218 -7.23 -3.78 7.55
C LEU A 218 -6.71 -3.36 8.92
N GLY A 219 -7.59 -3.23 9.91
CA GLY A 219 -7.28 -2.62 11.19
C GLY A 219 -7.26 -1.08 11.14
N GLU A 220 -7.39 -0.46 12.31
CA GLU A 220 -7.62 0.99 12.43
C GLU A 220 -6.51 1.87 11.85
N SER A 221 -5.24 1.45 11.96
CA SER A 221 -4.09 2.22 11.48
C SER A 221 -4.06 2.43 9.95
N ASN A 222 -4.91 1.69 9.22
CA ASN A 222 -4.94 1.63 7.76
C ASN A 222 -6.16 2.32 7.15
N ILE A 223 -6.88 3.08 7.98
CA ILE A 223 -8.13 3.75 7.60
C ILE A 223 -7.97 5.26 7.74
N ILE A 224 -8.39 5.99 6.71
CA ILE A 224 -8.46 7.44 6.70
C ILE A 224 -9.93 7.84 6.48
N MET A 225 -10.53 8.47 7.48
CA MET A 225 -11.89 9.01 7.37
C MET A 225 -11.81 10.50 7.01
N ILE A 226 -12.59 10.92 6.01
CA ILE A 226 -12.68 12.30 5.55
C ILE A 226 -14.11 12.79 5.77
N PHE A 227 -14.23 13.99 6.34
CA PHE A 227 -15.51 14.60 6.68
C PHE A 227 -15.58 16.04 6.18
N ASN A 228 -16.61 16.34 5.39
CA ASN A 228 -16.96 17.71 5.01
C ASN A 228 -17.84 18.36 6.09
N GLU A 229 -17.29 19.31 6.83
CA GLU A 229 -17.98 20.05 7.91
C GLU A 229 -19.16 20.90 7.41
N ALA A 230 -19.29 21.11 6.09
CA ALA A 230 -20.48 21.73 5.52
C ALA A 230 -21.75 20.87 5.65
N THR A 231 -21.61 19.57 5.96
CA THR A 231 -22.73 18.60 6.05
C THR A 231 -23.25 18.37 7.46
N GLY A 232 -22.55 18.88 8.48
CA GLY A 232 -22.91 18.72 9.89
C GLY A 232 -21.69 18.77 10.79
N LYS A 233 -21.86 18.39 12.05
CA LYS A 233 -20.76 18.37 13.03
C LYS A 233 -20.26 16.96 13.29
N ILE A 234 -19.05 16.82 13.83
CA ILE A 234 -18.52 15.49 14.22
C ILE A 234 -19.43 14.82 15.23
N GLU A 235 -20.02 15.59 16.15
CA GLU A 235 -20.87 15.06 17.21
C GLU A 235 -22.15 14.38 16.68
N ASP A 236 -22.55 14.75 15.46
CA ASP A 236 -23.71 14.21 14.75
C ASP A 236 -23.41 12.85 14.09
N LEU A 237 -22.13 12.48 13.93
CA LEU A 237 -21.73 11.20 13.38
C LEU A 237 -22.11 10.04 14.32
N PRO A 238 -22.32 8.82 13.77
CA PRO A 238 -22.51 7.61 14.57
C PRO A 238 -21.43 7.42 15.64
N PHE A 239 -21.85 6.91 16.80
CA PHE A 239 -20.97 6.83 17.97
C PHE A 239 -19.71 5.97 17.72
N ASP A 240 -19.82 4.96 16.85
CA ASP A 240 -18.74 4.04 16.47
C ASP A 240 -17.57 4.73 15.73
N ILE A 241 -17.82 5.88 15.10
CA ILE A 241 -16.82 6.59 14.28
C ILE A 241 -16.46 7.98 14.79
N ARG A 242 -17.36 8.67 15.50
CA ARG A 242 -17.14 10.06 15.94
C ARG A 242 -15.95 10.25 16.91
N GLY A 243 -15.58 9.20 17.65
CA GLY A 243 -14.45 9.22 18.59
C GLY A 243 -13.09 8.93 17.95
N ARG A 244 -13.05 8.71 16.63
CA ARG A 244 -11.84 8.32 15.90
C ARG A 244 -11.19 9.53 15.25
N ARG A 245 -9.96 9.35 14.75
CA ARG A 245 -9.26 10.40 14.00
C ARG A 245 -9.95 10.63 12.66
N ILE A 246 -10.49 11.84 12.48
CA ILE A 246 -11.20 12.25 11.26
C ILE A 246 -10.47 13.43 10.63
N MET A 247 -10.18 13.33 9.33
CA MET A 247 -9.66 14.42 8.53
C MET A 247 -10.81 15.31 8.10
N LYS A 248 -10.69 16.61 8.34
CA LYS A 248 -11.78 17.56 8.11
C LYS A 248 -11.42 18.57 7.04
N TYR A 249 -12.45 19.02 6.34
CA TYR A 249 -12.41 20.22 5.52
C TYR A 249 -13.81 20.85 5.51
N PHE A 250 -13.89 22.13 5.15
CA PHE A 250 -15.17 22.80 4.96
C PHE A 250 -15.24 23.27 3.51
N LEU A 251 -16.26 22.83 2.78
CA LEU A 251 -16.53 23.34 1.43
C LEU A 251 -18.01 23.15 1.08
N ASN A 252 -18.64 24.22 0.61
CA ASN A 252 -20.01 24.19 0.09
C ASN A 252 -20.06 24.81 -1.32
N GLU A 253 -21.23 24.79 -1.97
CA GLU A 253 -21.38 25.30 -3.34
C GLU A 253 -21.24 26.83 -3.45
N GLU A 254 -21.33 27.53 -2.31
CA GLU A 254 -21.22 29.00 -2.22
C GLU A 254 -19.78 29.47 -1.96
N THR A 255 -18.85 28.53 -1.69
CA THR A 255 -17.46 28.86 -1.37
C THR A 255 -16.74 29.46 -2.58
N PHE A 256 -16.02 30.57 -2.37
CA PHE A 256 -15.29 31.25 -3.43
C PHE A 256 -14.13 30.39 -3.98
N GLU A 257 -13.78 30.58 -5.25
CA GLU A 257 -12.78 29.73 -5.93
C GLU A 257 -11.38 29.82 -5.28
N ASP A 258 -10.97 30.99 -4.77
CA ASP A 258 -9.70 31.15 -4.05
C ASP A 258 -9.68 30.34 -2.74
N GLU A 259 -10.77 30.38 -1.98
CA GLU A 259 -10.93 29.60 -0.74
C GLU A 259 -10.96 28.10 -1.02
N LYS A 260 -11.60 27.69 -2.12
CA LYS A 260 -11.64 26.31 -2.58
C LYS A 260 -10.26 25.80 -2.99
N ALA A 261 -9.45 26.64 -3.66
CA ALA A 261 -8.09 26.31 -4.02
C ALA A 261 -7.20 26.12 -2.78
N GLU A 262 -7.33 27.00 -1.78
CA GLU A 262 -6.59 26.89 -0.51
C GLU A 262 -7.03 25.66 0.29
N THR A 263 -8.34 25.42 0.40
CA THR A 263 -8.89 24.22 1.06
C THR A 263 -8.38 22.94 0.38
N LYS A 264 -8.33 22.92 -0.96
CA LYS A 264 -7.79 21.78 -1.72
C LYS A 264 -6.33 21.53 -1.42
N LYS A 265 -5.52 22.60 -1.33
CA LYS A 265 -4.10 22.52 -1.00
C LYS A 265 -3.90 21.97 0.42
N GLN A 266 -4.67 22.44 1.39
CA GLN A 266 -4.63 21.97 2.78
C GLN A 266 -5.04 20.49 2.88
N LEU A 267 -6.16 20.10 2.27
CA LEU A 267 -6.61 18.71 2.26
C LEU A 267 -5.58 17.80 1.59
N THR A 268 -5.01 18.21 0.45
CA THR A 268 -3.96 17.45 -0.24
C THR A 268 -2.73 17.25 0.65
N CYS A 269 -2.29 18.29 1.36
CA CYS A 269 -1.15 18.22 2.29
C CYS A 269 -1.42 17.24 3.44
N HIS A 270 -2.60 17.32 4.07
CA HIS A 270 -2.99 16.42 5.15
C HIS A 270 -3.09 14.97 4.68
N LEU A 271 -3.69 14.74 3.51
CA LEU A 271 -3.75 13.41 2.90
C LEU A 271 -2.36 12.86 2.63
N GLU A 272 -1.47 13.66 2.04
CA GLU A 272 -0.10 13.22 1.76
C GLU A 272 0.63 12.78 3.04
N HIS A 273 0.54 13.58 4.11
CA HIS A 273 1.15 13.23 5.39
C HIS A 273 0.56 11.94 5.98
N ALA A 274 -0.78 11.79 5.93
CA ALA A 274 -1.45 10.60 6.42
C ALA A 274 -1.05 9.35 5.62
N LEU A 275 -1.00 9.46 4.29
CA LEU A 275 -0.56 8.38 3.40
C LEU A 275 0.88 7.97 3.68
N ILE A 276 1.83 8.90 3.74
CA ILE A 276 3.24 8.59 4.01
C ILE A 276 3.40 7.93 5.39
N HIS A 277 2.72 8.45 6.41
CA HIS A 277 2.79 7.87 7.75
C HIS A 277 2.23 6.45 7.78
N ALA A 278 1.05 6.23 7.20
CA ALA A 278 0.42 4.92 7.21
C ALA A 278 1.19 3.91 6.34
N VAL A 279 1.76 4.35 5.22
CA VAL A 279 2.67 3.56 4.39
C VAL A 279 3.90 3.15 5.21
N ASN A 280 4.60 4.09 5.84
CA ASN A 280 5.78 3.78 6.66
C ASN A 280 5.46 2.86 7.84
N PHE A 281 4.32 3.07 8.52
CA PHE A 281 3.89 2.23 9.63
C PHE A 281 3.59 0.78 9.19
N ASN A 282 2.99 0.58 8.00
CA ASN A 282 2.74 -0.75 7.45
C ASN A 282 4.00 -1.45 6.90
N LEU A 283 5.10 -0.73 6.76
CA LEU A 283 6.35 -1.20 6.16
C LEU A 283 7.42 -1.58 7.18
N ILE A 284 7.28 -1.12 8.43
CA ILE A 284 8.18 -1.42 9.56
C ILE A 284 7.58 -2.57 10.37
#